data_AF-A0A0P9RM09-F1
#
_entry.id   AF-A0A0P9RM09-F1
#
_cell.length_a   1.000
_cell.length_b   1.000
_cell.length_c   1.000
_cell.angle_alpha   90.00
_cell.angle_beta   90.00
_cell.angle_gamma   90.00
#
_symmetry.space_group_name_H-M   'P 1'
#
loop_
_entity.id
_entity.type
_entity.pdbx_description
1 polymer ?
#
loop_
_entity_poly.entity_id
_entity_poly.type
_entity_poly.pdbx_seq_one_letter_code
_entity_poly.pdbx_strand_id
1 'polypeptide(L)'
;MASYPQRVWENIIPLSVGKTLPEAFEEWSFKDVVRDHEHPTETCELCDQESLRYQFEIRNAFTGHALWVGSQCILRFGVSVFEAGRKLSAKDTQKKLDRLTQKMRDDACLRSLQKLADAEGGSILANALRYYQGHGYLSPKFAFVVLWRLKENDIDHSPSFFKVALRRDQHKKDLREMKLSSVLQWSND
;
A
#
# COMPACT_ATOMS: atom_id res chain seq x y z
N MET A 1 18.61 -3.72 -24.32
CA MET A 1 18.05 -3.61 -22.95
C MET A 1 18.86 -4.49 -22.03
N ALA A 2 19.32 -3.94 -20.89
CA ALA A 2 20.03 -4.72 -19.88
C ALA A 2 19.11 -5.80 -19.29
N SER A 3 19.66 -6.98 -19.02
CA SER A 3 18.90 -8.07 -18.39
C SER A 3 18.51 -7.70 -16.95
N TYR A 4 17.47 -8.33 -16.39
CA TYR A 4 17.03 -8.04 -15.02
C TYR A 4 18.16 -8.16 -13.98
N PRO A 5 19.00 -9.23 -13.97
CA PRO A 5 20.14 -9.31 -13.06
C PRO A 5 21.21 -8.25 -13.31
N GLN A 6 21.39 -7.82 -14.57
CA GLN A 6 22.37 -6.79 -14.93
C GLN A 6 22.00 -5.44 -14.32
N ARG A 7 20.73 -5.02 -14.42
CA ARG A 7 20.27 -3.75 -13.81
C ARG A 7 20.47 -3.73 -12.30
N VAL A 8 20.14 -4.84 -11.65
CA VAL A 8 20.36 -5.00 -10.21
C VAL A 8 21.84 -4.87 -9.85
N TRP A 9 22.71 -5.51 -10.63
CA TRP A 9 24.16 -5.39 -10.45
C TRP A 9 24.63 -3.94 -10.63
N GLU A 10 24.21 -3.28 -11.71
CA GLU A 10 24.57 -1.89 -12.04
C GLU A 10 24.11 -0.90 -10.95
N ASN A 11 22.98 -1.18 -10.29
CA ASN A 11 22.42 -0.27 -9.28
C ASN A 11 22.98 -0.51 -7.87
N ILE A 12 23.29 -1.76 -7.48
CA ILE A 12 23.70 -2.06 -6.10
C ILE A 12 25.21 -2.14 -5.90
N ILE A 13 25.95 -2.65 -6.88
CA ILE A 13 27.40 -2.91 -6.71
C ILE A 13 28.20 -1.62 -6.56
N PRO A 14 27.96 -0.55 -7.35
CA PRO A 14 28.68 0.71 -7.18
C PRO A 14 28.47 1.36 -5.82
N LEU A 15 27.39 1.00 -5.12
CA LEU A 15 27.00 1.56 -3.82
C LEU A 15 27.41 0.67 -2.64
N SER A 16 28.08 -0.46 -2.92
CA SER A 16 28.47 -1.49 -1.94
C SER A 16 29.99 -1.63 -1.83
N VAL A 17 30.45 -2.19 -0.72
CA VAL A 17 31.87 -2.55 -0.58
C VAL A 17 32.15 -3.84 -1.36
N GLY A 18 31.30 -4.84 -1.21
CA GLY A 18 31.31 -6.12 -1.91
C GLY A 18 31.29 -6.00 -3.43
N LYS A 19 31.87 -6.99 -4.11
CA LYS A 19 32.06 -6.98 -5.58
C LYS A 19 31.17 -7.97 -6.30
N THR A 20 30.50 -8.84 -5.55
CA THR A 20 29.49 -9.76 -6.06
C THR A 20 28.11 -9.41 -5.48
N LEU A 21 27.03 -9.83 -6.16
CA LEU A 21 25.67 -9.60 -5.66
C LEU A 21 25.44 -10.20 -4.26
N PRO A 22 25.83 -11.46 -3.96
CA PRO A 22 25.69 -12.02 -2.62
C PRO A 22 26.39 -11.19 -1.54
N GLU A 23 27.65 -10.82 -1.75
CA GLU A 23 28.42 -9.98 -0.83
C GLU A 23 27.74 -8.63 -0.61
N ALA A 24 27.33 -7.95 -1.69
CA ALA A 24 26.64 -6.69 -1.59
C ALA A 24 25.38 -6.82 -0.74
N PHE A 25 24.48 -7.77 -1.02
CA PHE A 25 23.21 -7.90 -0.30
C PHE A 25 23.35 -8.24 1.20
N GLU A 26 24.48 -8.77 1.66
CA GLU A 26 24.76 -8.94 3.09
C GLU A 26 24.89 -7.59 3.82
N GLU A 27 25.28 -6.54 3.11
CA GLU A 27 25.50 -5.18 3.63
C GLU A 27 24.20 -4.37 3.74
N TRP A 28 23.15 -4.76 3.02
CA TRP A 28 21.90 -4.00 2.92
C TRP A 28 20.81 -4.53 3.85
N SER A 29 20.08 -3.60 4.44
CA SER A 29 18.94 -3.92 5.29
C SER A 29 17.78 -2.96 5.09
N PHE A 30 16.55 -3.49 5.16
CA PHE A 30 15.34 -2.69 5.21
C PHE A 30 15.28 -1.90 6.52
N LYS A 31 14.92 -0.61 6.45
CA LYS A 31 14.95 0.33 7.58
C LYS A 31 13.60 0.64 8.21
N ASP A 32 12.57 -0.17 7.94
CA ASP A 32 11.21 0.05 8.44
C ASP A 32 10.56 1.35 7.97
N VAL A 33 11.10 1.96 6.91
CA VAL A 33 10.54 3.15 6.26
C VAL A 33 9.89 2.76 4.94
N VAL A 34 8.61 3.12 4.80
CA VAL A 34 7.80 2.85 3.61
C VAL A 34 7.17 4.15 3.14
N ARG A 35 7.18 4.38 1.83
CA ARG A 35 6.47 5.50 1.19
C ARG A 35 5.29 4.96 0.39
N ASP A 36 4.12 5.57 0.60
CA ASP A 36 2.93 5.41 -0.24
C ASP A 36 2.84 6.64 -1.14
N HIS A 37 3.04 6.45 -2.44
CA HIS A 37 3.00 7.51 -3.45
C HIS A 37 1.58 7.77 -3.97
N GLU A 38 0.57 7.11 -3.38
CA GLU A 38 -0.85 7.17 -3.75
C GLU A 38 -1.14 6.53 -5.12
N HIS A 39 -0.36 6.87 -6.14
CA HIS A 39 -0.39 6.32 -7.49
C HIS A 39 0.83 5.44 -7.79
N PRO A 40 0.70 4.46 -8.72
CA PRO A 40 1.83 3.64 -9.16
C PRO A 40 2.70 4.40 -10.17
N THR A 41 3.45 5.39 -9.72
CA THR A 41 4.28 6.26 -10.58
C THR A 41 5.77 6.02 -10.45
N GLU A 42 6.22 5.38 -9.36
CA GLU A 42 7.63 5.33 -9.05
C GLU A 42 8.35 4.15 -9.70
N THR A 43 9.67 4.29 -9.79
CA THR A 43 10.58 3.25 -10.28
C THR A 43 11.32 2.61 -9.12
N CYS A 44 11.51 1.29 -9.18
CA CYS A 44 12.35 0.57 -8.24
C CYS A 44 13.83 0.92 -8.50
N GLU A 45 14.49 1.57 -7.55
CA GLU A 45 15.90 1.98 -7.70
C GLU A 45 16.87 0.79 -7.73
N LEU A 46 16.40 -0.44 -7.49
CA LEU A 46 17.21 -1.64 -7.57
C LEU A 46 17.05 -2.41 -8.88
N CYS A 47 15.84 -2.52 -9.45
CA CYS A 47 15.61 -3.36 -10.64
C CYS A 47 15.06 -2.61 -11.86
N ASP A 48 14.86 -1.31 -11.72
CA ASP A 48 14.27 -0.38 -12.70
C ASP A 48 12.89 -0.80 -13.19
N GLN A 49 12.14 -1.57 -12.39
CA GLN A 49 10.72 -1.78 -12.66
C GLN A 49 9.93 -0.54 -12.28
N GLU A 50 9.22 0.00 -13.24
CA GLU A 50 8.32 1.15 -13.10
C GLU A 50 6.99 0.75 -12.42
N SER A 51 6.14 1.75 -12.20
CA SER A 51 4.78 1.62 -11.69
C SER A 51 4.69 1.07 -10.26
N LEU A 52 5.63 1.46 -9.39
CA LEU A 52 5.55 1.23 -7.96
C LEU A 52 4.71 2.31 -7.28
N ARG A 53 3.69 1.89 -6.54
CA ARG A 53 3.00 2.76 -5.57
C ARG A 53 3.71 2.81 -4.23
N TYR A 54 4.26 1.67 -3.82
CA TYR A 54 4.94 1.53 -2.52
C TYR A 54 6.42 1.31 -2.72
N GLN A 55 7.23 2.14 -2.07
CA GLN A 55 8.67 1.96 -2.00
C GLN A 55 9.10 1.73 -0.55
N PHE A 56 10.11 0.89 -0.39
CA PHE A 56 10.68 0.46 0.88
C PHE A 56 12.14 0.89 0.91
N GLU A 57 12.54 1.62 1.96
CA GLU A 57 13.92 2.08 2.09
C GLU A 57 14.82 0.92 2.54
N ILE A 58 15.80 0.59 1.71
CA ILE A 58 16.93 -0.27 2.11
C ILE A 58 18.18 0.60 2.23
N ARG A 59 19.05 0.26 3.17
CA ARG A 59 20.29 1.02 3.41
C ARG A 59 21.48 0.10 3.63
N ASN A 60 22.59 0.46 3.01
CA ASN A 60 23.88 -0.19 3.21
C ASN A 60 24.46 0.22 4.57
N ALA A 61 24.87 -0.77 5.36
CA ALA A 61 25.42 -0.54 6.70
C ALA A 61 26.85 0.03 6.72
N PHE A 62 27.63 -0.20 5.66
CA PHE A 62 29.03 0.22 5.55
C PHE A 62 29.21 1.54 4.81
N THR A 63 28.48 1.75 3.71
CA THR A 63 28.59 2.97 2.88
C THR A 63 27.56 4.04 3.24
N GLY A 64 26.47 3.65 3.93
CA GLY A 64 25.40 4.56 4.32
C GLY A 64 24.46 4.97 3.18
N HIS A 65 24.69 4.50 1.94
CA HIS A 65 23.81 4.70 0.80
C HIS A 65 22.44 4.06 1.03
N ALA A 66 21.40 4.67 0.48
CA ALA A 66 20.02 4.19 0.56
C ALA A 66 19.44 4.00 -0.85
N LEU A 67 18.52 3.05 -0.98
CA LEU A 67 17.73 2.81 -2.19
C LEU A 67 16.26 2.63 -1.82
N TRP A 68 15.37 3.12 -2.68
CA TRP A 68 13.93 2.95 -2.61
C TRP A 68 13.48 1.83 -3.55
N VAL A 69 13.04 0.71 -2.97
CA VAL A 69 12.80 -0.52 -3.73
C VAL A 69 11.39 -1.05 -3.55
N GLY A 70 10.93 -1.87 -4.50
CA GLY A 70 9.70 -2.65 -4.32
C GLY A 70 9.89 -3.81 -3.34
N SER A 71 8.83 -4.20 -2.63
CA SER A 71 8.85 -5.32 -1.68
C SER A 71 9.31 -6.64 -2.31
N GLN A 72 8.97 -6.87 -3.59
CA GLN A 72 9.40 -8.05 -4.33
C GLN A 72 10.93 -8.14 -4.45
N CYS A 73 11.64 -7.02 -4.58
CA CYS A 73 13.10 -7.05 -4.62
C CYS A 73 13.72 -7.41 -3.27
N ILE A 74 13.14 -6.92 -2.16
CA ILE A 74 13.57 -7.31 -0.80
C ILE A 74 13.49 -8.84 -0.64
N LEU A 75 12.39 -9.44 -1.09
CA LEU A 75 12.14 -10.88 -0.97
C LEU A 75 13.02 -11.69 -1.92
N ARG A 76 13.09 -11.29 -3.18
CA ARG A 76 13.81 -12.03 -4.23
C ARG A 76 15.31 -12.09 -3.98
N PHE A 77 15.89 -11.00 -3.47
CA PHE A 77 17.32 -10.90 -3.22
C PHE A 77 17.70 -11.16 -1.75
N GLY A 78 16.73 -11.47 -0.89
CA GLY A 78 17.00 -11.80 0.50
C GLY A 78 17.60 -10.64 1.30
N VAL A 79 17.24 -9.40 0.97
CA VAL A 79 17.68 -8.21 1.72
C VAL A 79 17.32 -8.39 3.19
N SER A 80 18.28 -8.10 4.07
CA SER A 80 18.11 -8.36 5.50
C SER A 80 16.98 -7.51 6.09
N VAL A 81 16.02 -8.16 6.74
CA VAL A 81 14.93 -7.48 7.48
C VAL A 81 15.02 -7.88 8.93
N PHE A 82 14.91 -6.91 9.83
CA PHE A 82 15.02 -7.12 11.26
C PHE A 82 13.72 -6.80 11.98
N GLU A 83 13.41 -7.50 13.06
CA GLU A 83 12.35 -7.13 14.00
C GLU A 83 12.83 -7.45 15.41
N ALA A 84 12.68 -6.50 16.34
CA ALA A 84 13.20 -6.61 17.71
C ALA A 84 14.70 -7.05 17.76
N GLY A 85 15.52 -6.51 16.84
CA GLY A 85 16.95 -6.80 16.76
C GLY A 85 17.31 -8.16 16.13
N ARG A 86 16.34 -8.97 15.69
CA ARG A 86 16.59 -10.29 15.08
C ARG A 86 16.35 -10.25 13.58
N LYS A 87 17.26 -10.84 12.81
CA LYS A 87 17.06 -11.04 11.36
C LYS A 87 15.91 -12.04 11.14
N LEU A 88 14.96 -11.65 10.31
CA LEU A 88 13.79 -12.45 9.99
C LEU A 88 14.10 -13.53 8.96
N SER A 89 13.35 -14.63 9.04
CA SER A 89 13.28 -15.62 7.97
C SER A 89 12.58 -15.04 6.73
N ALA A 90 12.76 -15.62 5.54
CA ALA A 90 12.07 -15.16 4.33
C ALA A 90 10.54 -15.13 4.51
N LYS A 91 9.98 -16.13 5.22
CA LYS A 91 8.55 -16.22 5.52
C LYS A 91 8.08 -15.08 6.43
N ASP A 92 8.86 -14.74 7.46
CA ASP A 92 8.47 -13.67 8.38
C ASP A 92 8.75 -12.28 7.81
N THR A 93 9.75 -12.15 6.94
CA THR A 93 9.96 -10.96 6.10
C THR A 93 8.72 -10.69 5.24
N GLN A 94 8.22 -11.70 4.51
CA GLN A 94 6.99 -11.55 3.72
C GLN A 94 5.83 -11.05 4.58
N LYS A 95 5.56 -11.71 5.71
CA LYS A 95 4.49 -11.30 6.63
C LYS A 95 4.65 -9.87 7.11
N LYS A 96 5.88 -9.45 7.43
CA LYS A 96 6.16 -8.08 7.89
C LYS A 96 5.89 -7.06 6.78
N LEU A 97 6.35 -7.29 5.55
CA LEU A 97 6.10 -6.41 4.41
C LEU A 97 4.60 -6.35 4.05
N ASP A 98 3.89 -7.47 4.14
CA ASP A 98 2.43 -7.53 3.94
C ASP A 98 1.68 -6.73 5.00
N ARG A 99 2.08 -6.86 6.28
CA ARG A 99 1.51 -6.08 7.38
C ARG A 99 1.71 -4.59 7.17
N LEU A 100 2.91 -4.17 6.77
CA LEU A 100 3.22 -2.77 6.47
C LEU A 100 2.37 -2.26 5.30
N THR A 101 2.29 -3.02 4.22
CA THR A 101 1.48 -2.67 3.05
C THR A 101 -0.01 -2.56 3.42
N GLN A 102 -0.52 -3.50 4.21
CA GLN A 102 -1.91 -3.48 4.66
C GLN A 102 -2.19 -2.25 5.53
N LYS A 103 -1.26 -1.90 6.44
CA LYS A 103 -1.35 -0.67 7.23
C LYS A 103 -1.41 0.56 6.33
N MET A 104 -0.56 0.66 5.30
CA MET A 104 -0.59 1.79 4.35
C MET A 104 -1.93 1.90 3.63
N ARG A 105 -2.52 0.76 3.22
CA ARG A 105 -3.86 0.73 2.61
C ARG A 105 -4.95 1.22 3.56
N ASP A 106 -4.92 0.75 4.81
CA ASP A 106 -5.89 1.17 5.82
C ASP A 106 -5.75 2.67 6.14
N ASP A 107 -4.50 3.17 6.25
CA ASP A 107 -4.20 4.59 6.43
C ASP A 107 -4.64 5.44 5.22
N ALA A 108 -4.48 4.94 3.99
CA ALA A 108 -4.95 5.60 2.78
C ALA A 108 -6.48 5.76 2.77
N CYS A 109 -7.23 4.71 3.13
CA CYS A 109 -8.69 4.79 3.28
C CYS A 109 -9.10 5.86 4.29
N LEU A 110 -8.41 5.93 5.43
CA LEU A 110 -8.65 6.94 6.46
C LEU A 110 -8.37 8.36 5.95
N ARG A 111 -7.26 8.56 5.23
CA ARG A 111 -6.93 9.87 4.62
C ARG A 111 -8.00 10.30 3.62
N SER A 112 -8.43 9.42 2.71
CA SER A 112 -9.47 9.73 1.72
C SER A 112 -10.81 10.04 2.40
N LEU A 113 -11.20 9.28 3.44
CA LEU A 113 -12.41 9.54 4.21
C LEU A 113 -12.36 10.88 4.97
N GLN A 114 -11.21 11.22 5.55
CA GLN A 114 -11.02 12.50 6.24
C GLN A 114 -11.13 13.66 5.26
N LYS A 115 -10.38 13.62 4.14
CA LYS A 115 -10.47 14.62 3.06
C LYS A 115 -11.92 14.82 2.61
N LEU A 116 -12.66 13.72 2.44
CA LEU A 116 -14.05 13.78 2.00
C LEU A 116 -14.98 14.40 3.05
N ALA A 117 -14.82 14.03 4.33
CA ALA A 117 -15.61 14.59 5.41
C ALA A 117 -15.37 16.11 5.56
N ASP A 118 -14.13 16.55 5.37
CA ASP A 118 -13.74 17.96 5.42
C ASP A 118 -14.27 18.76 4.22
N ALA A 119 -14.33 18.15 3.03
CA ALA A 119 -14.81 18.79 1.80
C ALA A 119 -16.33 19.05 1.80
N GLU A 120 -17.15 18.08 2.23
CA GLU A 120 -18.61 18.20 2.15
C GLU A 120 -19.30 18.60 3.47
N GLY A 121 -18.62 18.50 4.62
CA GLY A 121 -19.17 18.90 5.93
C GLY A 121 -20.44 18.13 6.39
N GLY A 122 -20.83 17.08 5.68
CA GLY A 122 -22.08 16.34 5.90
C GLY A 122 -22.02 15.34 7.06
N SER A 123 -23.09 15.30 7.87
CA SER A 123 -23.19 14.41 9.04
C SER A 123 -23.05 12.92 8.68
N ILE A 124 -23.47 12.51 7.47
CA ILE A 124 -23.35 11.12 7.02
C ILE A 124 -21.91 10.70 6.75
N LEU A 125 -21.06 11.60 6.25
CA LEU A 125 -19.65 11.34 5.95
C LEU A 125 -18.82 11.34 7.23
N ALA A 126 -19.11 12.27 8.15
CA ALA A 126 -18.54 12.26 9.49
C ALA A 126 -18.91 10.96 10.25
N ASN A 127 -20.14 10.45 10.06
CA ASN A 127 -20.56 9.16 10.62
C ASN A 127 -19.83 7.99 9.96
N ALA A 128 -19.65 7.99 8.64
CA ALA A 128 -18.91 6.97 7.92
C ALA A 128 -17.44 6.90 8.35
N LEU A 129 -16.79 8.07 8.51
CA LEU A 129 -15.42 8.18 9.02
C LEU A 129 -15.30 7.59 10.44
N ARG A 130 -16.16 8.02 11.37
CA ARG A 130 -16.18 7.48 12.75
C ARG A 130 -16.45 5.98 12.78
N TYR A 131 -17.35 5.51 11.93
CA TYR A 131 -17.64 4.08 11.80
C TYR A 131 -16.42 3.31 11.31
N TYR A 132 -15.73 3.81 10.27
CA TYR A 132 -14.52 3.16 9.75
C TYR A 132 -13.37 3.17 10.77
N GLN A 133 -13.18 4.27 11.50
CA GLN A 133 -12.17 4.35 12.58
C GLN A 133 -12.42 3.33 13.69
N GLY A 134 -13.68 3.10 14.07
CA GLY A 134 -14.03 2.14 15.13
C GLY A 134 -14.03 0.68 14.68
N HIS A 135 -14.32 0.40 13.41
CA HIS A 135 -14.55 -0.97 12.92
C HIS A 135 -13.51 -1.48 11.91
N GLY A 136 -12.81 -0.60 11.21
CA GLY A 136 -11.88 -0.96 10.12
C GLY A 136 -12.56 -1.45 8.84
N TYR A 137 -13.86 -1.20 8.69
CA TYR A 137 -14.65 -1.52 7.49
C TYR A 137 -15.87 -0.61 7.35
N LEU A 138 -16.45 -0.54 6.15
CA LEU A 138 -17.70 0.15 5.87
C LEU A 138 -18.88 -0.83 5.89
N SER A 139 -20.06 -0.33 6.27
CA SER A 139 -21.33 -1.00 5.94
C SER A 139 -21.64 -0.80 4.46
N PRO A 140 -22.52 -1.61 3.83
CA PRO A 140 -22.90 -1.40 2.43
C PRO A 140 -23.47 0.00 2.16
N LYS A 141 -24.27 0.54 3.08
CA LYS A 141 -24.82 1.90 2.98
C LYS A 141 -23.72 2.96 3.02
N PHE A 142 -22.75 2.84 3.94
CA PHE A 142 -21.63 3.78 3.98
C PHE A 142 -20.71 3.62 2.77
N ALA A 143 -20.41 2.39 2.35
CA ALA A 143 -19.60 2.13 1.16
C ALA A 143 -20.19 2.78 -0.09
N PHE A 144 -21.50 2.66 -0.27
CA PHE A 144 -22.20 3.31 -1.38
C PHE A 144 -22.02 4.82 -1.38
N VAL A 145 -22.33 5.49 -0.27
CA VAL A 145 -22.23 6.95 -0.18
C VAL A 145 -20.78 7.41 -0.30
N VAL A 146 -19.86 6.77 0.42
CA VAL A 146 -18.44 7.14 0.43
C VAL A 146 -17.83 7.01 -0.96
N LEU A 147 -17.97 5.86 -1.63
CA LEU A 147 -17.31 5.65 -2.92
C LEU A 147 -17.87 6.57 -4.01
N TRP A 148 -19.18 6.83 -3.99
CA TRP A 148 -19.78 7.81 -4.89
C TRP A 148 -19.20 9.21 -4.62
N ARG A 149 -19.20 9.65 -3.36
CA ARG A 149 -18.74 11.00 -3.00
C ARG A 149 -17.23 11.20 -3.19
N LEU A 150 -16.42 10.17 -3.00
CA LEU A 150 -14.99 10.21 -3.35
C LEU A 150 -14.78 10.49 -4.83
N LYS A 151 -15.56 9.86 -5.71
CA LYS A 151 -15.53 10.10 -7.16
C LYS A 151 -15.97 11.54 -7.50
N GLU A 152 -17.10 12.00 -6.95
CA GLU A 152 -17.62 13.35 -7.23
C GLU A 152 -16.69 14.48 -6.78
N ASN A 153 -15.91 14.27 -5.71
CA ASN A 153 -14.96 15.26 -5.18
C ASN A 153 -13.54 15.11 -5.76
N ASP A 154 -13.33 14.20 -6.73
CA ASP A 154 -12.02 13.90 -7.32
C ASP A 154 -10.94 13.57 -6.27
N ILE A 155 -11.33 12.86 -5.21
CA ILE A 155 -10.41 12.46 -4.14
C ILE A 155 -9.79 11.11 -4.53
N ASP A 156 -8.46 11.06 -4.67
CA ASP A 156 -7.77 9.80 -4.94
C ASP A 156 -8.15 8.72 -3.91
N HIS A 157 -8.50 7.56 -4.46
CA HIS A 157 -8.87 6.41 -3.67
C HIS A 157 -8.74 5.13 -4.50
N SER A 158 -8.46 4.04 -3.81
CA SER A 158 -8.57 2.69 -4.38
C SER A 158 -9.79 2.00 -3.77
N PRO A 159 -10.90 1.81 -4.52
CA PRO A 159 -12.09 1.14 -4.00
C PRO A 159 -11.80 -0.24 -3.40
N SER A 160 -10.79 -0.94 -3.95
CA SER A 160 -10.35 -2.25 -3.47
C SER A 160 -9.76 -2.26 -2.05
N PHE A 161 -9.34 -1.10 -1.53
CA PHE A 161 -8.80 -0.99 -0.17
C PHE A 161 -9.91 -0.89 0.88
N PHE A 162 -11.11 -0.46 0.49
CA PHE A 162 -12.24 -0.35 1.41
C PHE A 162 -12.85 -1.73 1.67
N LYS A 163 -12.66 -2.23 2.89
CA LYS A 163 -13.33 -3.45 3.35
C LYS A 163 -14.82 -3.15 3.56
N VAL A 164 -15.70 -3.92 2.93
CA VAL A 164 -17.16 -3.82 3.12
C VAL A 164 -17.68 -5.09 3.79
N ALA A 165 -18.32 -4.94 4.95
CA ALA A 165 -18.81 -6.08 5.70
C ALA A 165 -20.21 -6.52 5.23
N LEU A 166 -20.32 -7.74 4.67
CA LEU A 166 -21.58 -8.35 4.23
C LEU A 166 -22.08 -9.49 5.14
N ARG A 167 -21.43 -9.71 6.30
CA ARG A 167 -21.65 -10.90 7.13
C ARG A 167 -22.97 -10.91 7.90
N ARG A 168 -23.53 -9.75 8.24
CA ARG A 168 -24.77 -9.63 9.01
C ARG A 168 -25.98 -9.69 8.09
N ASP A 169 -27.04 -10.39 8.50
CA ASP A 169 -28.27 -10.47 7.70
C ASP A 169 -28.92 -9.10 7.48
N GLN A 170 -28.77 -8.18 8.43
CA GLN A 170 -29.16 -6.78 8.24
C GLN A 170 -28.38 -6.10 7.11
N HIS A 171 -27.08 -6.36 6.95
CA HIS A 171 -26.29 -5.77 5.85
C HIS A 171 -26.68 -6.36 4.49
N LYS A 172 -27.04 -7.66 4.44
CA LYS A 172 -27.57 -8.30 3.22
C LYS A 172 -28.95 -7.74 2.86
N LYS A 173 -29.80 -7.52 3.86
CA LYS A 173 -31.12 -6.91 3.70
C LYS A 173 -31.01 -5.48 3.20
N ASP A 174 -30.15 -4.68 3.83
CA ASP A 174 -29.84 -3.32 3.40
C ASP A 174 -29.37 -3.27 1.95
N LEU A 175 -28.46 -4.18 1.54
CA LEU A 175 -28.00 -4.25 0.15
C LEU A 175 -29.12 -4.60 -0.84
N ARG A 176 -30.04 -5.50 -0.46
CA ARG A 176 -31.20 -5.89 -1.29
C ARG A 176 -32.23 -4.75 -1.42
N GLU A 177 -32.35 -3.92 -0.39
CA GLU A 177 -33.30 -2.80 -0.33
C GLU A 177 -32.75 -1.51 -0.97
N MET A 178 -31.47 -1.49 -1.33
CA MET A 178 -30.89 -0.37 -2.06
C MET A 178 -31.49 -0.27 -3.47
N LYS A 179 -32.02 0.90 -3.82
CA LYS A 179 -32.58 1.15 -5.15
C LYS A 179 -31.49 1.02 -6.22
N LEU A 180 -31.68 0.09 -7.16
CA LEU A 180 -30.79 -0.16 -8.31
C LEU A 180 -30.53 1.08 -9.17
N SER A 181 -31.46 2.04 -9.24
CA SER A 181 -31.27 3.33 -9.92
C SER A 181 -30.09 4.13 -9.37
N SER A 182 -29.70 3.88 -8.12
CA SER A 182 -28.55 4.50 -7.46
C SER A 182 -27.26 3.71 -7.73
N VAL A 183 -27.36 2.44 -8.16
CA VAL A 183 -26.24 1.50 -8.40
C VAL A 183 -25.88 1.43 -9.90
N LEU A 184 -26.85 1.63 -10.80
CA LEU A 184 -26.68 1.52 -12.27
C LEU A 184 -26.15 2.78 -12.97
N GLN A 185 -25.93 3.90 -12.25
CA GLN A 185 -25.15 5.03 -12.79
C GLN A 185 -23.64 4.70 -12.90
N TRP A 186 -23.23 3.51 -12.45
CA TRP A 186 -21.82 3.10 -12.35
C TRP A 186 -21.32 2.25 -13.54
N SER A 187 -22.19 1.85 -14.48
CA SER A 187 -21.82 0.99 -15.62
C SER A 187 -21.81 1.68 -16.98
N ASN A 188 -22.14 2.96 -17.04
CA ASN A 188 -22.05 3.79 -18.24
C ASN A 188 -21.17 5.00 -17.88
N ASP A 189 -19.86 4.79 -17.81
CA ASP A 189 -18.79 5.78 -18.06
C ASP A 189 -17.44 5.05 -18.05
#